data_AF-A0A4S8LH44-F1
#
_entry.id   AF-A0A4S8LH44-F1
#
_cell.length_a   1.000
_cell.length_b   1.000
_cell.length_c   1.000
_cell.angle_alpha   90.00
_cell.angle_beta   90.00
_cell.angle_gamma   90.00
#
_symmetry.space_group_name_H-M   'P 1'
#
loop_
_entity.id
_entity.type
_entity.pdbx_description
1 polymer ?
#
loop_
_entity_poly.entity_id
_entity_poly.type
_entity_poly.pdbx_seq_one_letter_code
_entity_poly.pdbx_strand_id
1 'polypeptide(L)'
;MTLTSSCSTSGRKATSTSHTTKFPPSSLYQRDWIEEEIGRRTWQFSVQETSQMLSPKMLKELDEISESGSHLVTDYDLLVDQEFIQKAIDKMPLPSTPNLVQTERENYPLITDFLNECVENCKTAYNEAVAHQELQEKTSSCFPKLKKAGSHWWPDLKFSVYDKRTGDEVDGAEPLQQDIVGTHLELDILSRCVWGVMRRDGSGQVGIDIPGLVKAQWRELVKQAATYARAMANFVPLRLFSLVIGVNHYQKTLRFLIFHRSGLTASEELSLTMPEGCRAIQRILFSVYLWQTPEDAGFPAFTNGYNFTLPTMRNLEQPLTWVKENFYHSLCVRGQASFASALELIAPFDENLPRSPRLYEKSTSLTSFSWNTLNPPSRFSPCFRT
;
A
#
# COMPACT_ATOMS: atom_id res chain seq x y z
N MET A 1 -1.95 -29.60 56.15
CA MET A 1 -0.95 -29.22 55.13
C MET A 1 -1.46 -27.97 54.46
N THR A 2 -0.88 -26.83 54.82
CA THR A 2 -1.38 -25.49 54.50
C THR A 2 -0.32 -24.84 53.62
N LEU A 3 -0.64 -24.58 52.35
CA LEU A 3 0.27 -23.97 51.39
C LEU A 3 0.12 -22.44 51.47
N THR A 4 1.18 -21.78 51.91
CA THR A 4 1.34 -20.32 51.87
C THR A 4 2.10 -19.96 50.60
N SER A 5 1.46 -19.25 49.66
CA SER A 5 2.15 -18.63 48.52
C SER A 5 2.60 -17.23 48.90
N SER A 6 3.90 -16.96 48.73
CA SER A 6 4.50 -15.64 48.91
C SER A 6 4.59 -14.96 47.54
N CYS A 7 4.08 -13.73 47.45
CA CYS A 7 4.09 -12.93 46.24
C CYS A 7 5.23 -11.91 46.34
N SER A 8 6.30 -12.11 45.57
CA SER A 8 7.43 -11.17 45.50
C SER A 8 7.07 -10.00 44.59
N THR A 9 7.08 -8.78 45.13
CA THR A 9 6.90 -7.54 44.38
C THR A 9 8.18 -7.19 43.62
N SER A 10 8.10 -7.15 42.28
CA SER A 10 9.20 -6.68 41.43
C SER A 10 9.29 -5.15 41.48
N GLY A 11 10.51 -4.65 41.72
CA GLY A 11 10.79 -3.22 41.83
C GLY A 11 10.46 -2.46 40.55
N ARG A 12 9.67 -1.39 40.68
CA ARG A 12 9.44 -0.39 39.63
C ARG A 12 10.76 0.31 39.30
N LYS A 13 11.31 0.05 38.12
CA LYS A 13 12.34 0.91 37.50
C LYS A 13 11.67 2.23 37.09
N ALA A 14 12.22 3.34 37.59
CA ALA A 14 11.84 4.68 37.16
C ALA A 14 12.16 4.86 35.67
N THR A 15 11.14 5.15 34.87
CA THR A 15 11.29 5.57 33.47
C THR A 15 11.77 7.02 33.46
N SER A 16 13.05 7.18 33.11
CA SER A 16 13.65 8.47 32.77
C SER A 16 12.89 9.09 31.60
N THR A 17 12.26 10.25 31.83
CA THR A 17 11.71 11.14 30.81
C THR A 17 12.87 11.81 30.08
N SER A 18 13.56 11.08 29.21
CA SER A 18 14.51 11.66 28.26
C SER A 18 13.73 12.23 27.08
N HIS A 19 13.92 13.53 26.84
CA HIS A 19 13.52 14.23 25.63
C HIS A 19 13.63 13.34 24.39
N THR A 20 12.49 13.04 23.77
CA THR A 20 12.45 12.48 22.42
C THR A 20 13.01 13.53 21.48
N THR A 21 14.17 13.24 20.91
CA THR A 21 14.69 13.96 19.74
C THR A 21 13.62 14.00 18.67
N LYS A 22 13.44 15.15 18.02
CA LYS A 22 12.42 15.42 16.97
C LYS A 22 12.53 14.55 15.70
N PHE A 23 13.40 13.55 15.71
CA PHE A 23 13.65 12.68 14.57
C PHE A 23 13.38 11.23 14.98
N PRO A 24 12.69 10.44 14.13
CA PRO A 24 12.60 9.01 14.34
C PRO A 24 14.02 8.41 14.43
N PRO A 25 14.22 7.33 15.20
CA PRO A 25 15.53 6.68 15.31
C PRO A 25 16.04 6.26 13.92
N SER A 26 17.34 6.39 13.68
CA SER A 26 17.99 6.07 12.39
C SER A 26 17.63 4.66 11.89
N SER A 27 17.50 4.47 10.57
CA SER A 27 17.01 3.22 9.97
C SER A 27 17.75 1.94 10.35
N LEU A 28 19.03 2.03 10.75
CA LEU A 28 19.81 0.88 11.23
C LEU A 28 19.19 0.26 12.48
N TYR A 29 18.72 1.08 13.44
CA TYR A 29 18.00 0.60 14.63
C TYR A 29 16.61 0.05 14.28
N GLN A 30 16.00 0.53 13.19
CA GLN A 30 14.66 0.09 12.79
C GLN A 30 14.67 -1.28 12.12
N ARG A 31 15.75 -1.67 11.41
CA ARG A 31 15.84 -2.97 10.72
C ARG A 31 15.71 -4.15 11.67
N ASP A 32 16.32 -4.09 12.85
CA ASP A 32 16.28 -5.20 13.81
C ASP A 32 14.92 -5.34 14.50
N TRP A 33 14.12 -4.26 14.48
CA TRP A 33 12.80 -4.23 15.12
C TRP A 33 11.68 -4.67 14.18
N ILE A 34 11.91 -4.68 12.86
CA ILE A 34 10.91 -5.12 11.87
C ILE A 34 10.47 -6.56 12.14
N GLU A 35 11.39 -7.43 12.56
CA GLU A 35 11.05 -8.83 12.89
C GLU A 35 10.14 -8.91 14.13
N GLU A 36 10.38 -8.08 15.16
CA GLU A 36 9.49 -8.01 16.34
C GLU A 36 8.16 -7.32 16.04
N GLU A 37 8.18 -6.36 15.11
CA GLU A 37 7.03 -5.61 14.64
C GLU A 37 6.08 -6.51 13.84
N ILE A 38 6.60 -7.44 13.04
CA ILE A 38 5.81 -8.34 12.19
C ILE A 38 5.57 -9.70 12.83
N GLY A 39 6.56 -10.26 13.54
CA GLY A 39 6.72 -11.70 13.81
C GLY A 39 5.67 -12.41 14.65
N ARG A 40 4.56 -11.76 15.01
CA ARG A 40 3.38 -12.40 15.66
C ARG A 40 2.06 -12.07 14.99
N ARG A 41 2.09 -11.38 13.86
CA ARG A 41 0.91 -10.84 13.16
C ARG A 41 1.05 -11.05 11.67
N THR A 42 1.34 -12.30 11.33
CA THR A 42 1.35 -12.78 9.96
C THR A 42 0.18 -13.73 9.80
N TRP A 43 -0.68 -13.44 8.83
CA TRP A 43 -1.79 -14.30 8.46
C TRP A 43 -1.54 -14.82 7.06
N GLN A 44 -1.75 -16.12 6.86
CA GLN A 44 -1.64 -16.75 5.56
C GLN A 44 -3.03 -17.15 5.08
N PHE A 45 -3.32 -16.88 3.82
CA PHE A 45 -4.59 -17.19 3.20
C PHE A 45 -4.40 -17.91 1.87
N SER A 46 -5.46 -18.60 1.44
CA SER A 46 -5.51 -19.26 0.14
C SER A 46 -5.44 -18.25 -1.01
N VAL A 47 -5.21 -18.76 -2.22
CA VAL A 47 -5.29 -17.96 -3.46
C VAL A 47 -6.63 -17.25 -3.58
N GLN A 48 -7.74 -17.95 -3.33
CA GLN A 48 -9.09 -17.39 -3.47
C GLN A 48 -9.30 -16.23 -2.50
N GLU A 49 -9.02 -16.43 -1.22
CA GLU A 49 -9.15 -15.38 -0.20
C GLU A 49 -8.24 -14.18 -0.50
N THR A 50 -7.01 -14.43 -0.97
CA THR A 50 -6.08 -13.35 -1.35
C THR A 50 -6.62 -12.54 -2.54
N SER A 51 -7.12 -13.23 -3.58
CA SER A 51 -7.78 -12.60 -4.73
C SER A 51 -8.99 -11.77 -4.31
N GLN A 52 -9.79 -12.26 -3.36
CA GLN A 52 -10.95 -11.57 -2.80
C GLN A 52 -10.55 -10.34 -1.97
N MET A 53 -9.50 -10.45 -1.15
CA MET A 53 -8.94 -9.34 -0.38
C MET A 53 -8.47 -8.21 -1.28
N LEU A 54 -7.82 -8.55 -2.40
CA LEU A 54 -7.33 -7.60 -3.39
C LEU A 54 -8.37 -7.25 -4.46
N SER A 55 -9.60 -7.79 -4.44
CA SER A 55 -10.63 -7.42 -5.41
C SER A 55 -11.32 -6.12 -5.00
N PRO A 56 -11.77 -5.29 -5.98
CA PRO A 56 -12.82 -4.31 -5.74
C PRO A 56 -14.01 -4.98 -5.07
N LYS A 57 -14.59 -4.30 -4.09
CA LYS A 57 -15.61 -4.85 -3.21
C LYS A 57 -16.68 -3.83 -2.88
N MET A 58 -17.92 -4.28 -2.80
CA MET A 58 -19.07 -3.47 -2.42
C MET A 58 -19.75 -4.09 -1.21
N LEU A 59 -20.06 -3.27 -0.21
CA LEU A 59 -20.78 -3.74 0.95
C LEU A 59 -22.18 -4.15 0.51
N LYS A 60 -22.64 -5.33 0.96
CA LYS A 60 -24.02 -5.80 0.72
C LYS A 60 -25.02 -4.86 1.41
N GLU A 61 -26.27 -4.91 0.98
CA GLU A 61 -27.31 -4.08 1.60
C GLU A 61 -27.48 -4.45 3.09
N LEU A 62 -27.78 -3.45 3.93
CA LEU A 62 -27.81 -3.57 5.40
C LEU A 62 -28.72 -4.70 5.92
N ASP A 63 -29.76 -5.07 5.17
CA ASP A 63 -30.68 -6.15 5.53
C ASP A 63 -29.99 -7.55 5.52
N GLU A 64 -28.82 -7.66 4.88
CA GLU A 64 -28.02 -8.89 4.80
C GLU A 64 -26.84 -8.92 5.78
N ILE A 65 -26.56 -7.82 6.49
CA ILE A 65 -25.40 -7.70 7.37
C ILE A 65 -25.83 -8.00 8.81
N SER A 66 -25.09 -8.88 9.49
CA SER A 66 -25.26 -9.08 10.93
C SER A 66 -25.02 -7.76 11.70
N GLU A 67 -25.82 -7.45 12.73
CA GLU A 67 -25.67 -6.25 13.57
C GLU A 67 -24.32 -6.15 14.32
N SER A 68 -23.37 -7.06 14.07
CA SER A 68 -22.02 -6.97 14.61
C SER A 68 -21.32 -5.75 14.01
N GLY A 69 -20.77 -4.88 14.85
CA GLY A 69 -20.11 -3.62 14.45
C GLY A 69 -18.81 -3.78 13.63
N SER A 70 -18.59 -4.93 13.02
CA SER A 70 -17.45 -5.27 12.17
C SER A 70 -17.91 -6.04 10.94
N HIS A 71 -17.61 -5.53 9.75
CA HIS A 71 -17.90 -6.22 8.50
C HIS A 71 -16.85 -7.30 8.20
N LEU A 72 -17.30 -8.51 7.92
CA LEU A 72 -16.49 -9.62 7.42
C LEU A 72 -16.37 -9.55 5.90
N VAL A 73 -15.40 -10.24 5.30
CA VAL A 73 -15.26 -10.32 3.82
C VAL A 73 -16.53 -10.86 3.17
N THR A 74 -17.25 -11.75 3.86
CA THR A 74 -18.55 -12.32 3.41
C THR A 74 -19.67 -11.31 3.30
N ASP A 75 -19.53 -10.15 3.96
CA ASP A 75 -20.51 -9.07 3.95
C ASP A 75 -20.32 -8.16 2.73
N TYR A 76 -19.34 -8.47 1.87
CA TYR A 76 -19.07 -7.77 0.63
C TYR A 76 -19.39 -8.66 -0.57
N ASP A 77 -19.97 -8.07 -1.59
CA ASP A 77 -19.85 -8.57 -2.94
C ASP A 77 -18.46 -8.25 -3.47
N LEU A 78 -17.89 -9.19 -4.22
CA LEU A 78 -16.51 -9.13 -4.69
C LEU A 78 -16.50 -9.21 -6.22
N LEU A 79 -15.87 -8.24 -6.87
CA LEU A 79 -15.89 -8.15 -8.33
C LEU A 79 -15.23 -9.38 -8.96
N VAL A 80 -14.13 -9.86 -8.38
CA VAL A 80 -13.42 -11.05 -8.86
C VAL A 80 -14.34 -12.27 -8.90
N ASP A 81 -15.31 -12.40 -8.00
CA ASP A 81 -16.21 -13.56 -7.92
C ASP A 81 -17.37 -13.50 -8.93
N GLN A 82 -17.52 -12.40 -9.67
CA GLN A 82 -18.56 -12.30 -10.69
C GLN A 82 -18.32 -13.30 -11.82
N GLU A 83 -19.38 -14.01 -12.24
CA GLU A 83 -19.26 -15.12 -13.20
C GLU A 83 -18.61 -14.70 -14.52
N PHE A 84 -18.92 -13.50 -15.02
CA PHE A 84 -18.34 -12.99 -16.27
C PHE A 84 -16.84 -12.66 -16.12
N ILE A 85 -16.40 -12.27 -14.92
CA ILE A 85 -14.99 -12.01 -14.59
C ILE A 85 -14.22 -13.32 -14.53
N GLN A 86 -14.76 -14.33 -13.83
CA GLN A 86 -14.17 -15.67 -13.76
C GLN A 86 -14.07 -16.31 -15.15
N LYS A 87 -15.14 -16.23 -15.96
CA LYS A 87 -15.14 -16.73 -17.33
C LYS A 87 -14.09 -16.05 -18.21
N ALA A 88 -13.88 -14.74 -18.05
CA ALA A 88 -12.90 -14.01 -18.83
C ALA A 88 -11.46 -14.46 -18.50
N ILE A 89 -11.12 -14.57 -17.21
CA ILE A 89 -9.76 -14.98 -16.82
C ILE A 89 -9.48 -16.45 -17.08
N ASP A 90 -10.47 -17.33 -16.96
CA ASP A 90 -10.29 -18.77 -17.20
C ASP A 90 -10.03 -19.11 -18.68
N LYS A 91 -10.43 -18.23 -19.60
CA LYS A 91 -10.14 -18.32 -21.04
C LYS A 91 -8.70 -17.93 -21.39
N MET A 92 -8.01 -17.21 -20.51
CA MET A 92 -6.66 -16.76 -20.79
C MET A 92 -5.68 -17.93 -20.82
N PRO A 93 -4.65 -17.87 -21.68
CA PRO A 93 -3.62 -18.89 -21.72
C PRO A 93 -2.89 -18.98 -20.37
N LEU A 94 -2.27 -20.12 -20.12
CA LEU A 94 -1.39 -20.29 -18.98
C LEU A 94 -0.08 -19.55 -19.28
N PRO A 95 0.43 -18.70 -18.35
CA PRO A 95 1.71 -18.04 -18.55
C PRO A 95 2.87 -19.04 -18.49
N SER A 96 3.94 -18.73 -19.20
CA SER A 96 5.13 -19.57 -19.33
C SER A 96 5.87 -19.68 -18.01
N THR A 97 6.28 -20.89 -17.63
CA THR A 97 6.99 -21.10 -16.35
C THR A 97 8.40 -20.51 -16.41
N PRO A 98 8.79 -19.61 -15.50
CA PRO A 98 10.13 -19.04 -15.51
C PRO A 98 11.17 -20.09 -15.07
N ASN A 99 12.23 -20.26 -15.84
CA ASN A 99 13.32 -21.19 -15.54
C ASN A 99 14.33 -20.57 -14.57
N LEU A 100 13.97 -20.50 -13.28
CA LEU A 100 14.80 -19.86 -12.28
C LEU A 100 16.11 -20.61 -12.00
N VAL A 101 17.18 -19.84 -11.84
CA VAL A 101 18.56 -20.28 -11.57
C VAL A 101 18.99 -19.93 -10.13
N GLN A 102 20.15 -20.44 -9.71
CA GLN A 102 20.66 -20.22 -8.35
C GLN A 102 21.14 -18.78 -8.11
N THR A 103 21.62 -18.10 -9.15
CA THR A 103 22.08 -16.71 -9.02
C THR A 103 20.90 -15.75 -8.93
N GLU A 104 20.73 -15.09 -7.79
CA GLU A 104 19.59 -14.21 -7.51
C GLU A 104 19.32 -13.18 -8.63
N ARG A 105 20.34 -12.41 -9.05
CA ARG A 105 20.20 -11.33 -10.03
C ARG A 105 19.82 -11.80 -11.44
N GLU A 106 20.23 -13.00 -11.83
CA GLU A 106 19.88 -13.57 -13.13
C GLU A 106 18.38 -13.89 -13.23
N ASN A 107 17.69 -14.01 -12.08
CA ASN A 107 16.26 -14.26 -12.04
C ASN A 107 15.40 -13.01 -12.24
N TYR A 108 15.95 -11.79 -12.06
CA TYR A 108 15.16 -10.55 -12.15
C TYR A 108 14.44 -10.42 -13.51
N PRO A 109 15.12 -10.53 -14.67
CA PRO A 109 14.44 -10.47 -15.97
C PRO A 109 13.45 -11.62 -16.16
N LEU A 110 13.78 -12.84 -15.73
CA LEU A 110 12.90 -14.01 -15.87
C LEU A 110 11.57 -13.83 -15.11
N ILE A 111 11.63 -13.24 -13.92
CA ILE A 111 10.44 -12.92 -13.14
C ILE A 111 9.66 -11.76 -13.75
N THR A 112 10.33 -10.70 -14.23
CA THR A 112 9.61 -9.59 -14.87
C THR A 112 8.90 -10.03 -16.14
N ASP A 113 9.51 -10.89 -16.95
CA ASP A 113 8.90 -11.42 -18.17
C ASP A 113 7.66 -12.25 -17.84
N PHE A 114 7.75 -13.14 -16.85
CA PHE A 114 6.62 -13.93 -16.36
C PHE A 114 5.48 -13.06 -15.81
N LEU A 115 5.80 -12.05 -14.99
CA LEU A 115 4.78 -11.14 -14.44
C LEU A 115 4.12 -10.30 -15.55
N ASN A 116 4.88 -9.85 -16.54
CA ASN A 116 4.34 -9.09 -17.67
C ASN A 116 3.46 -9.96 -18.58
N GLU A 117 3.81 -11.24 -18.79
CA GLU A 117 2.94 -12.19 -19.49
C GLU A 117 1.61 -12.37 -18.74
N CYS A 118 1.64 -12.51 -17.41
CA CYS A 118 0.44 -12.52 -16.59
C CYS A 118 -0.39 -11.23 -16.77
N VAL A 119 0.25 -10.05 -16.80
CA VAL A 119 -0.44 -8.77 -16.95
C VAL A 119 -1.08 -8.64 -18.34
N GLU A 120 -0.42 -9.06 -19.42
CA GLU A 120 -1.02 -9.04 -20.76
C GLU A 120 -2.24 -9.97 -20.86
N ASN A 121 -2.18 -11.14 -20.20
CA ASN A 121 -3.34 -12.00 -20.04
C ASN A 121 -4.46 -11.31 -19.24
N CYS A 122 -4.14 -10.63 -18.14
CA CYS A 122 -5.09 -9.87 -17.33
C CYS A 122 -5.74 -8.73 -18.13
N LYS A 123 -4.98 -8.02 -18.95
CA LYS A 123 -5.45 -6.97 -19.85
C LYS A 123 -6.44 -7.50 -20.88
N THR A 124 -6.14 -8.65 -21.45
CA THR A 124 -7.02 -9.32 -22.41
C THR A 124 -8.32 -9.79 -21.75
N ALA A 125 -8.24 -10.42 -20.58
CA ALA A 125 -9.40 -10.80 -19.78
C ALA A 125 -10.26 -9.59 -19.38
N TYR A 126 -9.63 -8.47 -19.00
CA TYR A 126 -10.36 -7.25 -18.65
C TYR A 126 -11.16 -6.72 -19.85
N ASN A 127 -10.54 -6.66 -21.04
CA ASN A 127 -11.21 -6.20 -22.25
C ASN A 127 -12.40 -7.11 -22.61
N GLU A 128 -12.24 -8.42 -22.44
CA GLU A 128 -13.33 -9.38 -22.64
C GLU A 128 -14.48 -9.16 -21.63
N ALA A 129 -14.15 -8.94 -20.36
CA ALA A 129 -15.12 -8.65 -19.32
C ALA A 129 -15.89 -7.35 -19.60
N VAL A 130 -15.20 -6.30 -20.04
CA VAL A 130 -15.82 -5.02 -20.46
C VAL A 130 -16.78 -5.24 -21.62
N ALA A 131 -16.34 -5.93 -22.69
CA ALA A 131 -17.17 -6.22 -23.85
C ALA A 131 -18.40 -7.06 -23.49
N HIS A 132 -18.26 -8.05 -22.61
CA HIS A 132 -19.36 -8.86 -22.12
C HIS A 132 -20.39 -8.01 -21.36
N GLN A 133 -19.94 -7.09 -20.49
CA GLN A 133 -20.82 -6.18 -19.76
C GLN A 133 -21.53 -5.18 -20.68
N GLU A 134 -20.89 -4.72 -21.77
CA GLU A 134 -21.50 -3.83 -22.75
C GLU A 134 -22.63 -4.48 -23.56
N LEU A 135 -22.50 -5.79 -23.85
CA LEU A 135 -23.52 -6.56 -24.57
C LEU A 135 -24.75 -6.90 -23.71
N GLN A 136 -24.62 -6.87 -22.39
CA GLN A 136 -25.73 -7.13 -21.49
C GLN A 136 -26.49 -5.84 -21.15
N GLU A 137 -27.68 -5.65 -21.75
CA GLU A 137 -28.56 -4.50 -21.49
C GLU A 137 -28.99 -4.39 -20.01
N LYS A 138 -29.02 -5.54 -19.30
CA LYS A 138 -29.24 -5.64 -17.85
C LYS A 138 -28.23 -6.62 -17.27
N THR A 139 -27.09 -6.14 -16.81
CA THR A 139 -26.26 -6.94 -15.91
C THR A 139 -26.93 -7.03 -14.55
N SER A 140 -27.13 -8.25 -14.04
CA SER A 140 -27.53 -8.51 -12.65
C SER A 140 -26.43 -8.21 -11.62
N SER A 141 -25.29 -7.69 -12.07
CA SER A 141 -24.16 -7.30 -11.22
C SER A 141 -24.52 -6.07 -10.39
N CYS A 142 -24.29 -6.13 -9.08
CA CYS A 142 -24.37 -4.99 -8.18
C CYS A 142 -23.24 -3.98 -8.40
N PHE A 143 -22.19 -4.36 -9.13
CA PHE A 143 -21.07 -3.48 -9.45
C PHE A 143 -21.41 -2.47 -10.55
N PRO A 144 -20.90 -1.24 -10.45
CA PRO A 144 -20.89 -0.29 -11.56
C PRO A 144 -20.26 -0.89 -12.82
N LYS A 145 -20.56 -0.28 -13.96
CA LYS A 145 -19.87 -0.62 -15.20
C LYS A 145 -18.36 -0.46 -15.03
N LEU A 146 -17.62 -1.47 -15.47
CA LEU A 146 -16.18 -1.41 -15.57
C LEU A 146 -15.80 -0.19 -16.40
N LYS A 147 -14.74 0.51 -15.98
CA LYS A 147 -14.20 1.62 -16.75
C LYS A 147 -13.72 1.11 -18.11
N LYS A 148 -13.70 2.00 -19.11
CA LYS A 148 -13.15 1.69 -20.42
C LYS A 148 -11.70 1.22 -20.29
N ALA A 149 -11.27 0.33 -21.18
CA ALA A 149 -9.87 -0.06 -21.29
C ALA A 149 -8.97 1.18 -21.34
N GLY A 150 -7.88 1.18 -20.57
CA GLY A 150 -7.01 2.36 -20.43
C GLY A 150 -7.44 3.37 -19.36
N SER A 151 -8.61 3.22 -18.73
CA SER A 151 -9.15 4.22 -17.77
C SER A 151 -9.35 3.70 -16.34
N HIS A 152 -9.14 2.41 -16.09
CA HIS A 152 -9.10 1.87 -14.72
C HIS A 152 -7.82 2.30 -14.01
N TRP A 153 -7.59 1.87 -12.76
CA TRP A 153 -6.55 2.48 -11.92
C TRP A 153 -5.13 2.25 -12.44
N TRP A 154 -4.81 1.02 -12.89
CA TRP A 154 -3.48 0.66 -13.39
C TRP A 154 -3.53 -0.04 -14.77
N PRO A 155 -3.95 0.68 -15.82
CA PRO A 155 -4.17 0.10 -17.14
C PRO A 155 -2.89 -0.26 -17.90
N ASP A 156 -1.79 0.38 -17.50
CA ASP A 156 -0.48 0.26 -18.12
C ASP A 156 0.53 -0.33 -17.12
N LEU A 157 0.06 -1.14 -16.16
CA LEU A 157 0.94 -1.81 -15.21
C LEU A 157 1.99 -2.62 -15.97
N LYS A 158 3.27 -2.34 -15.70
CA LYS A 158 4.40 -3.04 -16.29
C LYS A 158 5.45 -3.30 -15.23
N PHE A 159 5.94 -4.52 -15.17
CA PHE A 159 7.05 -4.90 -14.30
C PHE A 159 8.37 -4.70 -15.04
N SER A 160 9.35 -4.13 -14.35
CA SER A 160 10.69 -3.86 -14.89
C SER A 160 11.75 -4.14 -13.84
N VAL A 161 12.93 -4.56 -14.30
CA VAL A 161 14.11 -4.65 -13.44
C VAL A 161 14.56 -3.23 -13.12
N TYR A 162 14.68 -2.90 -11.84
CA TYR A 162 15.09 -1.56 -11.43
C TYR A 162 16.54 -1.55 -10.94
N ASP A 163 16.96 -2.49 -10.08
CA ASP A 163 18.31 -2.66 -9.48
C ASP A 163 19.06 -1.34 -9.18
N LYS A 164 18.32 -0.27 -8.87
CA LYS A 164 18.81 1.10 -8.64
C LYS A 164 18.26 1.59 -7.31
N ARG A 165 18.90 2.62 -6.76
CA ARG A 165 18.38 3.32 -5.57
C ARG A 165 17.13 4.12 -5.93
N THR A 166 16.17 4.21 -5.02
CA THR A 166 15.04 5.13 -5.19
C THR A 166 15.48 6.59 -5.16
N GLY A 167 14.72 7.43 -5.86
CA GLY A 167 15.01 8.87 -5.96
C GLY A 167 14.57 9.67 -4.74
N ASP A 168 13.54 9.20 -4.02
CA ASP A 168 13.10 9.75 -2.76
C ASP A 168 13.96 9.12 -1.65
N GLU A 169 15.02 9.84 -1.29
CA GLU A 169 15.76 9.57 -0.07
C GLU A 169 14.75 9.68 1.09
N VAL A 170 14.43 8.55 1.72
CA VAL A 170 13.62 8.57 2.95
C VAL A 170 14.52 9.10 4.05
N ASP A 171 14.20 10.27 4.61
CA ASP A 171 15.04 10.96 5.60
C ASP A 171 15.55 10.02 6.71
N GLY A 172 16.87 9.93 6.84
CA GLY A 172 17.53 9.10 7.84
C GLY A 172 17.52 7.59 7.54
N ALA A 173 17.07 7.17 6.35
CA ALA A 173 17.14 5.80 5.89
C ALA A 173 18.17 5.58 4.78
N GLU A 174 18.84 4.44 4.82
CA GLU A 174 19.69 4.01 3.71
C GLU A 174 18.87 3.90 2.42
N PRO A 175 19.41 4.37 1.27
CA PRO A 175 18.73 4.23 0.00
C PRO A 175 18.34 2.77 -0.27
N LEU A 176 17.08 2.56 -0.60
CA LEU A 176 16.54 1.23 -0.87
C LEU A 176 16.75 0.89 -2.34
N GLN A 177 17.22 -0.33 -2.61
CA GLN A 177 17.46 -0.85 -3.95
C GLN A 177 16.46 -1.98 -4.22
N GLN A 178 15.50 -1.74 -5.10
CA GLN A 178 14.54 -2.76 -5.52
C GLN A 178 15.11 -3.64 -6.61
N ASP A 179 14.78 -4.92 -6.54
CA ASP A 179 15.10 -5.87 -7.59
C ASP A 179 14.17 -5.62 -8.79
N ILE A 180 12.87 -5.56 -8.52
CA ILE A 180 11.80 -5.41 -9.52
C ILE A 180 10.83 -4.31 -9.06
N VAL A 181 10.26 -3.58 -10.00
CA VAL A 181 9.19 -2.61 -9.75
C VAL A 181 8.07 -2.78 -10.76
N GLY A 182 6.82 -2.74 -10.29
CA GLY A 182 5.62 -2.55 -11.10
C GLY A 182 5.27 -1.08 -11.14
N THR A 183 5.11 -0.52 -12.33
CA THR A 183 4.80 0.90 -12.57
C THR A 183 3.74 1.04 -13.65
N HIS A 184 2.93 2.09 -13.59
CA HIS A 184 1.98 2.47 -14.65
C HIS A 184 2.61 3.35 -15.76
N LEU A 185 3.90 3.64 -15.65
CA LEU A 185 4.67 4.35 -16.68
C LEU A 185 5.86 3.50 -17.09
N GLU A 186 6.18 3.52 -18.38
CA GLU A 186 7.39 2.88 -18.89
C GLU A 186 8.65 3.57 -18.33
N LEU A 187 9.60 2.76 -17.88
CA LEU A 187 10.88 3.24 -17.37
C LEU A 187 11.86 3.47 -18.51
N ASP A 188 12.42 4.68 -18.58
CA ASP A 188 13.63 4.96 -19.34
C ASP A 188 14.88 4.62 -18.49
N ILE A 189 16.03 4.49 -19.13
CA ILE A 189 17.35 4.32 -18.52
C ILE A 189 17.61 5.41 -17.47
N LEU A 190 17.14 6.64 -17.75
CA LEU A 190 17.28 7.80 -16.88
C LEU A 190 16.19 7.91 -15.80
N SER A 191 15.13 7.11 -15.89
CA SER A 191 14.04 7.15 -14.93
C SER A 191 14.52 6.77 -13.52
N ARG A 192 14.04 7.53 -12.54
CA ARG A 192 14.25 7.23 -11.12
C ARG A 192 12.91 6.87 -10.49
N CYS A 193 12.81 5.66 -9.96
CA CYS A 193 11.63 5.24 -9.24
C CYS A 193 11.59 5.87 -7.84
N VAL A 194 10.40 6.25 -7.41
CA VAL A 194 10.10 6.83 -6.10
C VAL A 194 8.94 6.08 -5.44
N TRP A 195 8.82 6.07 -4.11
CA TRP A 195 7.82 5.27 -3.37
C TRP A 195 6.37 5.73 -3.51
N GLY A 196 6.13 6.69 -4.40
CA GLY A 196 4.92 7.47 -4.43
C GLY A 196 4.33 7.68 -5.79
N VAL A 197 3.00 7.81 -5.85
CA VAL A 197 2.27 8.05 -7.10
C VAL A 197 2.45 9.52 -7.49
N MET A 198 3.52 9.82 -8.21
CA MET A 198 3.73 11.16 -8.76
C MET A 198 2.97 11.35 -10.07
N ARG A 199 2.35 12.52 -10.21
CA ARG A 199 1.86 13.00 -11.51
C ARG A 199 3.05 13.39 -12.38
N ARG A 200 2.93 13.11 -13.68
CA ARG A 200 3.93 13.43 -14.72
C ARG A 200 4.26 14.94 -14.71
N ASP A 201 5.30 15.33 -13.98
CA ASP A 201 5.77 16.72 -13.86
C ASP A 201 7.02 17.00 -14.73
N GLY A 202 7.41 16.02 -15.55
CA GLY A 202 8.59 16.08 -16.40
C GLY A 202 9.91 15.89 -15.66
N SER A 203 9.90 15.55 -14.37
CA SER A 203 11.12 15.32 -13.56
C SER A 203 11.87 14.03 -13.89
N GLY A 204 11.31 13.17 -14.74
CA GLY A 204 11.83 11.83 -15.01
C GLY A 204 11.65 10.84 -13.86
N GLN A 205 10.92 11.24 -12.80
CA GLN A 205 10.57 10.34 -11.70
C GLN A 205 9.34 9.49 -12.03
N VAL A 206 9.35 8.24 -11.59
CA VAL A 206 8.26 7.29 -11.81
C VAL A 206 7.83 6.68 -10.48
N GLY A 207 6.54 6.68 -10.19
CA GLY A 207 6.02 6.09 -8.96
C GLY A 207 6.07 4.57 -8.98
N ILE A 208 6.50 3.96 -7.86
CA ILE A 208 6.43 2.52 -7.63
C ILE A 208 5.01 2.17 -7.17
N ASP A 209 4.29 1.41 -7.99
CA ASP A 209 2.95 0.92 -7.68
C ASP A 209 3.02 -0.39 -6.88
N ILE A 210 3.85 -1.34 -7.35
CA ILE A 210 4.04 -2.65 -6.71
C ILE A 210 5.54 -2.98 -6.70
N PRO A 211 6.24 -2.87 -5.56
CA PRO A 211 7.61 -3.35 -5.49
C PRO A 211 7.66 -4.90 -5.56
N GLY A 212 8.70 -5.41 -6.20
CA GLY A 212 9.02 -6.82 -6.30
C GLY A 212 10.40 -7.13 -5.70
N LEU A 213 10.49 -8.28 -5.02
CA LEU A 213 11.70 -8.74 -4.36
C LEU A 213 11.99 -10.19 -4.72
N VAL A 214 13.26 -10.50 -4.95
CA VAL A 214 13.73 -11.85 -5.22
C VAL A 214 14.83 -12.18 -4.23
N LYS A 215 14.61 -13.20 -3.38
CA LYS A 215 15.59 -13.67 -2.38
C LYS A 215 15.61 -15.18 -2.30
N ALA A 216 16.63 -15.75 -1.66
CA ALA A 216 16.71 -17.19 -1.43
C ALA A 216 15.90 -17.65 -0.21
N GLN A 217 15.60 -16.73 0.72
CA GLN A 217 14.94 -17.05 1.99
C GLN A 217 13.79 -16.10 2.29
N TRP A 218 12.66 -16.66 2.74
CA TRP A 218 11.47 -15.89 3.11
C TRP A 218 11.71 -14.90 4.24
N ARG A 219 12.55 -15.25 5.22
CA ARG A 219 12.84 -14.35 6.36
C ARG A 219 13.45 -13.02 5.89
N GLU A 220 14.49 -13.11 5.06
CA GLU A 220 15.15 -11.93 4.49
C GLU A 220 14.19 -11.15 3.57
N LEU A 221 13.44 -11.88 2.75
CA LEU A 221 12.45 -11.30 1.85
C LEU A 221 11.40 -10.48 2.62
N VAL A 222 10.78 -11.06 3.65
CA VAL A 222 9.74 -10.40 4.44
C VAL A 222 10.30 -9.18 5.16
N LYS A 223 11.53 -9.25 5.70
CA LYS A 223 12.20 -8.12 6.34
C LYS A 223 12.41 -6.94 5.36
N GLN A 224 12.83 -7.23 4.13
CA GLN A 224 13.03 -6.20 3.11
C GLN A 224 11.70 -5.67 2.56
N ALA A 225 10.73 -6.55 2.30
CA ALA A 225 9.39 -6.19 1.84
C ALA A 225 8.67 -5.27 2.84
N ALA A 226 8.84 -5.52 4.14
CA ALA A 226 8.34 -4.65 5.19
C ALA A 226 8.95 -3.25 5.13
N THR A 227 10.25 -3.16 4.83
CA THR A 227 10.93 -1.87 4.66
C THR A 227 10.34 -1.09 3.48
N TYR A 228 9.96 -1.79 2.41
CA TYR A 228 9.31 -1.19 1.24
C TYR A 228 7.90 -0.70 1.56
N ALA A 229 7.13 -1.52 2.26
CA ALA A 229 5.81 -1.13 2.74
C ALA A 229 5.88 0.09 3.68
N ARG A 230 6.90 0.19 4.54
CA ARG A 230 7.13 1.42 5.34
C ARG A 230 7.40 2.62 4.48
N ALA A 231 8.25 2.50 3.46
CA ALA A 231 8.58 3.62 2.59
C ALA A 231 7.35 4.09 1.80
N MET A 232 6.56 3.15 1.28
CA MET A 232 5.25 3.41 0.66
C MET A 232 4.27 4.10 1.62
N ALA A 233 4.16 3.60 2.85
CA ALA A 233 3.32 4.20 3.88
C ALA A 233 3.86 5.55 4.35
N ASN A 234 5.19 5.78 4.33
CA ASN A 234 5.78 7.09 4.60
C ASN A 234 5.31 8.12 3.59
N PHE A 235 5.31 7.72 2.31
CA PHE A 235 4.92 8.58 1.21
C PHE A 235 3.41 8.85 1.18
N VAL A 236 2.59 7.83 1.43
CA VAL A 236 1.13 7.97 1.59
C VAL A 236 0.72 7.52 3.00
N PRO A 237 0.81 8.40 4.00
CA PRO A 237 0.57 8.09 5.42
C PRO A 237 -0.75 7.39 5.70
N LEU A 238 -1.81 7.71 4.95
CA LEU A 238 -3.14 7.16 5.17
C LEU A 238 -3.48 5.99 4.25
N ARG A 239 -2.50 5.44 3.53
CA ARG A 239 -2.69 4.22 2.74
C ARG A 239 -3.07 3.05 3.67
N LEU A 240 -4.12 2.33 3.30
CA LEU A 240 -4.71 1.23 4.07
C LEU A 240 -3.84 -0.03 4.03
N PHE A 241 -3.28 -0.34 2.86
CA PHE A 241 -2.35 -1.45 2.67
C PHE A 241 -1.32 -1.16 1.58
N SER A 242 -0.17 -1.83 1.62
CA SER A 242 0.84 -1.84 0.55
C SER A 242 1.05 -3.26 0.06
N LEU A 243 0.93 -3.47 -1.24
CA LEU A 243 1.16 -4.75 -1.89
C LEU A 243 2.63 -4.87 -2.32
N VAL A 244 3.28 -5.96 -1.95
CA VAL A 244 4.64 -6.31 -2.36
C VAL A 244 4.65 -7.73 -2.93
N ILE A 245 5.33 -7.94 -4.05
CA ILE A 245 5.52 -9.29 -4.61
C ILE A 245 6.84 -9.86 -4.10
N GLY A 246 6.79 -11.04 -3.48
CA GLY A 246 7.96 -11.75 -3.00
C GLY A 246 8.20 -13.03 -3.77
N VAL A 247 9.40 -13.22 -4.30
CA VAL A 247 9.84 -14.45 -4.97
C VAL A 247 10.97 -15.10 -4.19
N ASN A 248 10.74 -16.34 -3.77
CA ASN A 248 11.79 -17.23 -3.31
C ASN A 248 12.36 -18.00 -4.51
N HIS A 249 13.48 -17.54 -5.07
CA HIS A 249 14.05 -18.16 -6.28
C HIS A 249 14.64 -19.55 -6.03
N TYR A 250 15.03 -19.86 -4.78
CA TYR A 250 15.57 -21.17 -4.42
C TYR A 250 14.46 -22.23 -4.34
N GLN A 251 13.32 -21.87 -3.73
CA GLN A 251 12.14 -22.72 -3.66
C GLN A 251 11.26 -22.64 -4.92
N LYS A 252 11.53 -21.69 -5.81
CA LYS A 252 10.74 -21.37 -7.00
C LYS A 252 9.27 -21.10 -6.66
N THR A 253 9.06 -20.33 -5.59
CA THR A 253 7.73 -19.94 -5.11
C THR A 253 7.57 -18.43 -5.06
N LEU A 254 6.33 -17.97 -5.21
CA LEU A 254 5.92 -16.56 -5.12
C LEU A 254 4.88 -16.39 -4.02
N ARG A 255 4.92 -15.25 -3.32
CA ARG A 255 3.86 -14.80 -2.41
C ARG A 255 3.46 -13.36 -2.72
N PHE A 256 2.19 -13.06 -2.57
CA PHE A 256 1.67 -11.70 -2.47
C PHE A 256 1.68 -11.29 -1.00
N LEU A 257 2.38 -10.20 -0.68
CA LEU A 257 2.54 -9.69 0.69
C LEU A 257 1.76 -8.38 0.82
N ILE A 258 0.66 -8.42 1.57
CA ILE A 258 -0.24 -7.30 1.82
C ILE A 258 0.09 -6.75 3.21
N PHE A 259 0.87 -5.68 3.27
CA PHE A 259 1.21 -5.00 4.51
C PHE A 259 0.13 -4.00 4.86
N HIS A 260 -0.43 -4.09 6.06
CA HIS A 260 -1.44 -3.17 6.58
C HIS A 260 -1.13 -2.83 8.04
N ARG A 261 -1.80 -1.84 8.61
CA ARG A 261 -1.48 -1.33 9.97
C ARG A 261 -1.63 -2.38 11.09
N SER A 262 -2.32 -3.49 10.83
CA SER A 262 -2.47 -4.58 11.80
C SER A 262 -1.35 -5.61 11.71
N GLY A 263 -0.60 -5.67 10.61
CA GLY A 263 0.48 -6.65 10.38
C GLY A 263 0.68 -6.99 8.91
N LEU A 264 1.02 -8.25 8.65
CA LEU A 264 1.24 -8.79 7.31
C LEU A 264 0.19 -9.85 6.99
N THR A 265 -0.54 -9.65 5.92
CA THR A 265 -1.35 -10.70 5.29
C THR A 265 -0.60 -11.22 4.07
N ALA A 266 -0.43 -12.52 3.93
CA ALA A 266 0.30 -13.14 2.83
C ALA A 266 -0.54 -14.21 2.15
N SER A 267 -0.37 -14.36 0.84
CA SER A 267 -0.82 -15.59 0.18
C SER A 267 -0.02 -16.80 0.69
N GLU A 268 -0.57 -17.98 0.47
CA GLU A 268 0.22 -19.21 0.44
C GLU A 268 1.34 -19.15 -0.60
N GLU A 269 2.29 -20.07 -0.52
CA GLU A 269 3.37 -20.18 -1.50
C GLU A 269 2.86 -20.71 -2.82
N LEU A 270 2.98 -19.90 -3.86
CA LEU A 270 2.52 -20.23 -5.21
C LEU A 270 3.71 -20.71 -6.02
N SER A 271 3.66 -21.96 -6.48
CA SER A 271 4.75 -22.52 -7.28
C SER A 271 4.84 -21.84 -8.65
N LEU A 272 6.05 -21.44 -9.03
CA LEU A 272 6.37 -20.90 -10.35
C LEU A 272 6.66 -21.99 -11.39
N THR A 273 6.74 -23.25 -10.96
CA THR A 273 7.02 -24.40 -11.84
C THR A 273 5.77 -25.22 -12.15
N MET A 274 4.72 -25.08 -11.35
CA MET A 274 3.49 -25.83 -11.49
C MET A 274 2.42 -25.00 -12.22
N PRO A 275 1.70 -25.57 -13.19
CA PRO A 275 0.61 -24.89 -13.89
C PRO A 275 -0.44 -24.28 -12.95
N GLU A 276 -0.78 -24.97 -11.86
CA GLU A 276 -1.76 -24.53 -10.88
C GLU A 276 -1.29 -23.26 -10.16
N GLY A 277 0.00 -23.20 -9.81
CA GLY A 277 0.62 -22.03 -9.17
C GLY A 277 0.72 -20.84 -10.12
N CYS A 278 1.11 -21.05 -11.38
CA CYS A 278 1.11 -20.02 -12.41
C CYS A 278 -0.30 -19.44 -12.64
N ARG A 279 -1.32 -20.30 -12.72
CA ARG A 279 -2.73 -19.86 -12.84
C ARG A 279 -3.20 -19.09 -11.61
N ALA A 280 -2.81 -19.53 -10.42
CA ALA A 280 -3.11 -18.84 -9.17
C ALA A 280 -2.50 -17.42 -9.12
N ILE A 281 -1.25 -17.28 -9.55
CA ILE A 281 -0.57 -15.98 -9.63
C ILE A 281 -1.30 -15.04 -10.60
N GLN A 282 -1.66 -15.55 -11.78
CA GLN A 282 -2.44 -14.80 -12.78
C GLN A 282 -3.80 -14.36 -12.21
N ARG A 283 -4.50 -15.22 -11.46
CA ARG A 283 -5.79 -14.88 -10.83
C ARG A 283 -5.66 -13.76 -9.79
N ILE A 284 -4.62 -13.78 -8.96
CA ILE A 284 -4.38 -12.70 -7.98
C ILE A 284 -3.99 -11.40 -8.67
N LEU A 285 -3.12 -11.46 -9.70
CA LEU A 285 -2.80 -10.28 -10.51
C LEU A 285 -4.04 -9.71 -11.21
N PHE A 286 -4.96 -10.56 -11.66
CA PHE A 286 -6.20 -10.08 -12.25
C PHE A 286 -7.08 -9.33 -11.25
N SER A 287 -7.16 -9.77 -9.98
CA SER A 287 -7.82 -9.00 -8.92
C SER A 287 -7.24 -7.58 -8.77
N VAL A 288 -5.92 -7.44 -8.86
CA VAL A 288 -5.23 -6.14 -8.82
C VAL A 288 -5.52 -5.32 -10.07
N TYR A 289 -5.54 -5.96 -11.24
CA TYR A 289 -5.84 -5.32 -12.52
C TYR A 289 -7.31 -4.83 -12.60
N LEU A 290 -8.21 -5.45 -11.83
CA LEU A 290 -9.60 -5.03 -11.71
C LEU A 290 -9.80 -3.74 -10.91
N TRP A 291 -8.78 -3.15 -10.30
CA TRP A 291 -8.90 -1.90 -9.54
C TRP A 291 -9.44 -0.76 -10.40
N GLN A 292 -10.61 -0.24 -10.02
CA GLN A 292 -11.31 0.82 -10.72
C GLN A 292 -10.96 2.19 -10.13
N THR A 293 -10.72 2.27 -8.83
CA THR A 293 -10.50 3.53 -8.13
C THR A 293 -9.24 3.45 -7.23
N PRO A 294 -8.69 4.59 -6.77
CA PRO A 294 -7.59 4.58 -5.80
C PRO A 294 -7.89 3.75 -4.53
N GLU A 295 -9.14 3.73 -4.09
CA GLU A 295 -9.61 3.00 -2.90
C GLU A 295 -9.42 1.50 -3.02
N ASP A 296 -9.64 0.95 -4.21
CA ASP A 296 -9.37 -0.46 -4.49
C ASP A 296 -7.87 -0.78 -4.28
N ALA A 297 -7.00 0.18 -4.57
CA ALA A 297 -5.55 0.12 -4.37
C ALA A 297 -5.09 0.53 -2.95
N GLY A 298 -6.04 0.67 -2.02
CA GLY A 298 -5.76 1.01 -0.62
C GLY A 298 -5.51 2.49 -0.36
N PHE A 299 -5.75 3.38 -1.32
CA PHE A 299 -5.65 4.83 -1.09
C PHE A 299 -6.98 5.35 -0.56
N PRO A 300 -6.99 6.15 0.51
CA PRO A 300 -8.24 6.70 1.03
C PRO A 300 -8.89 7.67 0.04
N ALA A 301 -10.21 7.58 -0.13
CA ALA A 301 -10.99 8.44 -1.04
C ALA A 301 -10.76 9.95 -0.81
N PHE A 302 -10.47 10.32 0.43
CA PHE A 302 -10.33 11.71 0.85
C PHE A 302 -8.89 12.24 0.75
N THR A 303 -7.89 11.43 0.38
CA THR A 303 -6.54 11.96 0.18
C THR A 303 -5.69 11.14 -0.78
N ASN A 304 -4.86 11.84 -1.56
CA ASN A 304 -3.79 11.23 -2.36
C ASN A 304 -2.41 11.38 -1.67
N GLY A 305 -2.37 11.73 -0.38
CA GLY A 305 -1.16 12.06 0.38
C GLY A 305 -0.73 13.53 0.29
N TYR A 306 -1.19 14.27 -0.71
CA TYR A 306 -0.86 15.68 -0.95
C TYR A 306 -2.04 16.62 -0.75
N ASN A 307 -3.21 16.17 -1.18
CA ASN A 307 -4.46 16.89 -1.10
C ASN A 307 -5.37 16.15 -0.15
N PHE A 308 -6.11 16.90 0.65
CA PHE A 308 -7.14 16.38 1.53
C PHE A 308 -8.50 16.97 1.16
N THR A 309 -9.47 16.09 1.01
CA THR A 309 -10.88 16.43 0.91
C THR A 309 -11.44 16.43 2.33
N LEU A 310 -11.74 17.63 2.85
CA LEU A 310 -12.33 17.76 4.18
C LEU A 310 -13.85 17.63 4.11
N PRO A 311 -14.48 16.96 5.10
CA PRO A 311 -15.93 16.92 5.17
C PRO A 311 -16.49 18.34 5.37
N THR A 312 -17.40 18.76 4.49
CA THR A 312 -18.09 20.04 4.58
C THR A 312 -19.46 19.86 5.23
N MET A 313 -19.78 20.71 6.21
CA MET A 313 -21.09 20.73 6.90
C MET A 313 -22.26 21.19 6.01
N ARG A 314 -22.00 21.62 4.77
CA ARG A 314 -22.97 22.19 3.83
C ARG A 314 -22.59 21.75 2.41
N ASN A 315 -23.57 21.67 1.50
CA ASN A 315 -23.43 21.41 0.04
C ASN A 315 -22.57 22.45 -0.71
N LEU A 316 -21.53 22.99 -0.08
CA LEU A 316 -20.49 23.76 -0.72
C LEU A 316 -19.59 22.77 -1.47
N GLU A 317 -19.17 23.17 -2.66
CA GLU A 317 -18.11 22.47 -3.40
C GLU A 317 -16.97 22.18 -2.42
N GLN A 318 -16.58 20.91 -2.30
CA GLN A 318 -15.62 20.46 -1.31
C GLN A 318 -14.32 21.24 -1.51
N PRO A 319 -13.90 22.10 -0.55
CA PRO A 319 -12.68 22.86 -0.71
C PRO A 319 -11.53 21.86 -0.75
N LEU A 320 -10.76 21.89 -1.84
CA LEU A 320 -9.50 21.17 -1.88
C LEU A 320 -8.57 21.83 -0.86
N THR A 321 -7.95 21.02 -0.02
CA THR A 321 -6.87 21.48 0.84
C THR A 321 -5.59 20.79 0.41
N TRP A 322 -4.48 21.51 0.44
CA TRP A 322 -3.15 20.95 0.25
C TRP A 322 -2.41 20.84 1.58
N VAL A 323 -1.50 19.87 1.68
CA VAL A 323 -0.59 19.75 2.82
C VAL A 323 0.44 20.87 2.75
N LYS A 324 0.40 21.77 3.73
CA LYS A 324 1.39 22.83 3.90
C LYS A 324 2.65 22.31 4.59
N GLU A 325 2.46 21.53 5.65
CA GLU A 325 3.55 21.01 6.47
C GLU A 325 3.13 19.70 7.15
N ASN A 326 4.03 18.73 7.23
CA ASN A 326 3.83 17.51 8.03
C ASN A 326 4.51 17.71 9.39
N PHE A 327 3.73 17.76 10.48
CA PHE A 327 4.26 17.97 11.83
C PHE A 327 4.69 16.67 12.50
N TYR A 328 3.97 15.59 12.25
CA TYR A 328 4.24 14.30 12.87
C TYR A 328 3.75 13.15 11.99
N HIS A 329 4.60 12.14 11.84
CA HIS A 329 4.22 10.88 11.24
C HIS A 329 4.87 9.72 12.01
N SER A 330 4.05 8.89 12.64
CA SER A 330 4.51 7.62 13.21
C SER A 330 4.68 6.59 12.09
N LEU A 331 5.93 6.35 11.70
CA LEU A 331 6.30 5.35 10.71
C LEU A 331 6.32 3.95 11.30
N CYS A 332 5.14 3.35 11.47
CA CYS A 332 5.01 1.95 11.86
C CYS A 332 4.39 1.11 10.73
N VAL A 333 4.93 -0.08 10.48
CA VAL A 333 4.21 -1.14 9.78
C VAL A 333 3.01 -1.57 10.63
N ARG A 334 3.19 -1.61 11.96
CA ARG A 334 2.19 -2.06 12.92
C ARG A 334 1.86 -1.02 13.99
N GLY A 335 0.57 -0.85 14.27
CA GLY A 335 0.05 -0.10 15.42
C GLY A 335 -0.75 1.13 15.02
N GLN A 336 -1.05 1.99 16.00
CA GLN A 336 -1.69 3.27 15.70
C GLN A 336 -0.66 4.19 15.05
N ALA A 337 -0.82 4.38 13.75
CA ALA A 337 -0.14 5.46 13.05
C ALA A 337 -0.85 6.76 13.41
N SER A 338 -0.14 7.67 14.09
CA SER A 338 -0.61 9.04 14.23
C SER A 338 0.05 9.87 13.14
N PHE A 339 -0.77 10.66 12.46
CA PHE A 339 -0.38 11.56 11.40
C PHE A 339 -0.97 12.93 11.72
N ALA A 340 -0.14 13.96 11.73
CA ALA A 340 -0.55 15.34 11.96
C ALA A 340 0.11 16.25 10.93
N SER A 341 -0.71 17.01 10.22
CA SER A 341 -0.27 17.94 9.17
C SER A 341 -1.04 19.24 9.22
N ALA A 342 -0.37 20.35 8.90
CA ALA A 342 -1.02 21.59 8.54
C ALA A 342 -1.62 21.45 7.15
N LEU A 343 -2.91 21.70 7.06
CA LEU A 343 -3.62 21.85 5.80
C LEU A 343 -3.84 23.33 5.54
N GLU A 344 -3.67 23.75 4.31
CA GLU A 344 -4.08 25.08 3.87
C GLU A 344 -5.27 24.94 2.92
N LEU A 345 -6.30 25.73 3.21
CA LEU A 345 -7.55 25.73 2.45
C LEU A 345 -7.35 26.47 1.15
N ILE A 346 -7.58 25.80 0.03
CA ILE A 346 -7.63 26.44 -1.28
C ILE A 346 -9.10 26.82 -1.50
N ALA A 347 -9.38 28.12 -1.54
CA ALA A 347 -10.70 28.59 -1.95
C ALA A 347 -10.99 28.08 -3.38
N PRO A 348 -12.23 27.65 -3.70
CA PRO A 348 -12.56 27.18 -5.04
C PRO A 348 -12.21 28.26 -6.08
N PHE A 349 -11.20 27.94 -6.89
CA PHE A 349 -10.63 28.64 -8.05
C PHE A 349 -10.97 30.13 -8.24
N ASP A 350 -9.97 30.99 -8.00
CA ASP A 350 -9.68 32.08 -8.94
C ASP A 350 -8.78 31.48 -10.03
N GLU A 351 -9.26 31.39 -11.28
CA GLU A 351 -8.53 30.79 -12.42
C GLU A 351 -7.17 31.47 -12.71
N ASN A 352 -6.89 32.60 -12.06
CA ASN A 352 -5.67 33.39 -12.22
C ASN A 352 -4.55 33.05 -11.22
N LEU A 353 -4.75 32.13 -10.28
CA LEU A 353 -3.70 31.79 -9.31
C LEU A 353 -2.57 30.96 -9.98
N PRO A 354 -1.30 31.34 -9.79
CA PRO A 354 -0.17 30.62 -10.35
C PRO A 354 -0.17 29.18 -9.85
N ARG A 355 -0.01 28.23 -10.77
CA ARG A 355 0.19 26.81 -10.46
C ARG A 355 1.31 26.69 -9.42
N SER A 356 1.02 25.98 -8.33
CA SER A 356 1.88 25.76 -7.16
C SER A 356 3.40 25.82 -7.44
N PRO A 357 4.19 26.55 -6.63
CA PRO A 357 5.63 26.46 -6.70
C PRO A 357 6.09 25.06 -6.26
N ARG A 358 7.03 24.50 -7.02
CA ARG A 358 7.73 23.24 -6.72
C ARG A 358 8.25 23.25 -5.29
N LEU A 359 7.56 22.59 -4.36
CA LEU A 359 8.08 22.33 -3.02
C LEU A 359 9.01 21.12 -3.05
N TYR A 360 10.16 21.31 -3.68
CA TYR A 360 11.38 20.54 -3.43
C TYR A 360 12.60 21.38 -3.84
N GLU A 361 12.68 22.62 -3.35
CA GLU A 361 13.99 23.24 -3.12
C GLU A 361 14.41 22.90 -1.70
N LYS A 362 15.57 22.21 -1.62
CA LYS A 362 16.23 21.79 -0.38
C LYS A 362 16.14 22.89 0.68
N SER A 363 15.52 22.57 1.82
CA SER A 363 15.74 23.30 3.07
C SER A 363 17.18 23.06 3.54
N THR A 364 18.13 23.78 2.93
CA THR A 364 19.45 24.01 3.53
C THR A 364 19.37 25.30 4.34
N SER A 365 19.60 25.16 5.64
CA SER A 365 19.71 26.20 6.68
C SER A 365 18.40 26.82 7.19
N LEU A 366 17.97 26.38 8.37
CA LEU A 366 17.21 27.22 9.29
C LEU A 366 18.00 27.36 10.59
N THR A 367 18.50 28.58 10.79
CA THR A 367 19.00 29.11 12.05
C THR A 367 17.95 28.99 13.15
N SER A 368 18.42 28.64 14.34
CA SER A 368 17.64 28.48 15.58
C SER A 368 16.72 29.68 15.87
N PHE A 369 15.41 29.45 15.87
CA PHE A 369 14.44 30.35 16.48
C PHE A 369 14.16 29.89 17.91
N SER A 370 14.51 30.74 18.87
CA SER A 370 14.22 30.59 20.30
C SER A 370 12.78 31.07 20.57
N TRP A 371 11.98 30.21 21.21
CA TRP A 371 10.68 30.61 21.75
C TRP A 371 10.88 31.24 23.12
N ASN A 372 10.63 32.54 23.24
CA ASN A 372 10.43 33.19 24.53
C ASN A 372 9.04 32.83 25.09
N THR A 373 9.05 32.57 26.38
CA THR A 373 7.96 32.20 27.29
C THR A 373 6.71 33.05 27.16
N LEU A 374 5.56 32.40 26.91
CA LEU A 374 4.23 32.91 27.25
C LEU A 374 3.64 32.03 28.37
N ASN A 375 3.26 32.66 29.48
CA ASN A 375 2.68 32.02 30.65
C ASN A 375 1.31 31.39 30.34
N PRO A 376 0.99 30.21 30.89
CA PRO A 376 -0.34 29.61 30.73
C PRO A 376 -1.37 30.29 31.65
N PRO A 377 -2.62 30.49 31.20
CA PRO A 377 -3.70 30.90 32.08
C PRO A 377 -4.16 29.73 32.97
N SER A 378 -4.52 30.10 34.19
CA SER A 378 -4.93 29.22 35.29
C SER A 378 -6.34 28.63 35.12
N ARG A 379 -6.45 27.34 35.48
CA ARG A 379 -7.57 26.63 36.13
C ARG A 379 -8.97 26.73 35.49
N PHE A 380 -9.43 25.61 34.95
CA PHE A 380 -10.85 25.24 34.90
C PHE A 380 -11.11 24.04 35.81
N SER A 381 -12.08 24.17 36.73
CA SER A 381 -12.59 23.10 37.59
C SER A 381 -13.77 22.37 36.91
N PRO A 382 -13.94 21.06 37.08
CA PRO A 382 -15.12 20.35 36.60
C PRO A 382 -16.21 20.27 37.69
N CYS A 383 -17.44 20.68 37.34
CA CYS A 383 -18.64 20.34 38.11
C CYS A 383 -19.30 19.12 37.46
N PHE A 384 -19.29 17.99 38.17
CA PHE A 384 -20.27 16.92 37.99
C PHE A 384 -21.53 17.26 38.80
N ARG A 385 -22.71 17.02 38.25
CA ARG A 385 -23.94 16.80 39.02
C ARG A 385 -24.52 15.45 38.63
N THR A 386 -24.93 14.74 39.68
CA THR A 386 -25.65 13.46 39.76
C THR A 386 -26.97 13.46 39.01
#